data_AF-A0A7K0LEN3-F1
#
_entry.id   AF-A0A7K0LEN3-F1
#
_cell.length_a   1.000
_cell.length_b   1.000
_cell.length_c   1.000
_cell.angle_alpha   90.00
_cell.angle_beta   90.00
_cell.angle_gamma   90.00
#
_symmetry.space_group_name_H-M   'P 1'
#
loop_
_entity.id
_entity.type
_entity.pdbx_description
1 polymer ?
#
loop_
_entity_poly.entity_id
_entity_poly.type
_entity_poly.pdbx_seq_one_letter_code
_entity_poly.pdbx_strand_id
1 'polypeptide(L)'
;MGRSERSVVELLREILLEAESISFSRFMEVALYDEAGGFFARGRGPSGRSDFVTSPETGSLFGLMVGKAIESLWLAQGSPEDFAVIEAGAGSGRLCREVLRSERGFRSAINYITVERSEALRQVQAETLGRYSNVSILADLPD
;
A
#
# COMPACT_ATOMS: atom_id res chain seq x y z
N MET A 1 1.71 27.69 -23.93
CA MET A 1 1.51 28.49 -22.70
C MET A 1 1.29 27.50 -21.57
N GLY A 2 2.39 26.97 -21.01
CA GLY A 2 2.33 25.91 -20.02
C GLY A 2 1.89 26.50 -18.68
N ARG A 3 0.78 26.02 -18.13
CA ARG A 3 0.38 26.32 -16.75
C ARG A 3 1.57 25.89 -15.89
N SER A 4 2.24 26.82 -15.20
CA SER A 4 3.26 26.46 -14.21
C SER A 4 2.59 25.50 -13.23
N GLU A 5 3.00 24.23 -13.22
CA GLU A 5 2.51 23.27 -12.23
C GLU A 5 2.83 23.86 -10.86
N ARG A 6 1.78 24.16 -10.09
CA ARG A 6 1.92 24.66 -8.72
C ARG A 6 2.72 23.61 -7.95
N SER A 7 3.77 24.04 -7.26
CA SER A 7 4.60 23.15 -6.46
C SER A 7 4.03 22.95 -5.07
N VAL A 8 4.33 21.81 -4.45
CA VAL A 8 3.95 21.53 -3.05
C VAL A 8 4.46 22.60 -2.07
N VAL A 9 5.60 23.25 -2.39
CA VAL A 9 6.17 24.34 -1.59
C VAL A 9 5.30 25.59 -1.67
N GLU A 10 4.79 25.94 -2.86
CA GLU A 10 3.88 27.08 -3.03
C GLU A 10 2.56 26.82 -2.30
N LEU A 11 2.01 25.61 -2.40
CA LEU A 11 0.79 25.24 -1.68
C LEU A 11 0.95 25.33 -0.16
N LEU A 12 2.06 24.83 0.39
CA LEU A 12 2.33 24.93 1.82
C LEU A 12 2.51 26.39 2.29
N ARG A 13 3.08 27.26 1.45
CA ARG A 13 3.15 28.71 1.72
C ARG A 13 1.77 29.34 1.74
N GLU A 14 0.90 29.01 0.79
CA GLU A 14 -0.48 29.49 0.76
C GLU A 14 -1.23 29.09 2.05
N ILE A 15 -1.12 27.82 2.47
CA ILE A 15 -1.73 27.33 3.71
C ILE A 15 -1.25 28.14 4.94
N LEU A 16 0.04 28.45 5.02
CA LEU A 16 0.63 29.23 6.12
C LEU A 16 0.34 30.74 6.04
N LEU A 17 -0.08 31.26 4.89
CA LEU A 17 -0.54 32.64 4.76
C LEU A 17 -2.01 32.77 5.21
N GLU A 18 -2.81 31.73 5.02
CA GLU A 18 -4.22 31.69 5.41
C GLU A 18 -4.42 31.24 6.87
N ALA A 19 -3.52 30.41 7.39
CA ALA A 19 -3.55 29.91 8.76
C ALA A 19 -2.28 30.29 9.53
N GLU A 20 -2.43 30.69 10.79
CA GLU A 20 -1.31 31.07 11.66
C GLU A 20 -0.30 29.93 11.89
N SER A 21 -0.77 28.67 11.78
CA SER A 21 0.05 27.47 11.84
C SER A 21 -0.59 26.31 11.08
N ILE A 22 0.24 25.31 10.76
CA ILE A 22 -0.18 24.02 10.21
C ILE A 22 0.22 22.91 11.17
N SER A 23 -0.64 21.91 11.37
CA SER A 23 -0.21 20.72 12.10
C SER A 23 0.85 19.98 11.30
N PHE A 24 1.80 19.33 11.99
CA PHE A 24 2.80 18.52 11.31
C PHE A 24 2.17 17.38 10.48
N SER A 25 1.05 16.81 10.94
CA SER A 25 0.30 15.79 10.18
C SER A 25 -0.22 16.34 8.84
N ARG A 26 -0.79 17.55 8.83
CA ARG A 26 -1.28 18.17 7.60
C ARG A 26 -0.14 18.57 6.67
N PHE A 27 0.97 19.07 7.22
CA PHE A 27 2.19 19.30 6.45
C PHE A 27 2.67 18.02 5.75
N MET A 28 2.76 16.91 6.50
CA MET A 28 3.20 15.61 5.96
C MET A 28 2.25 15.09 4.88
N GLU A 29 0.93 15.20 5.09
CA GLU A 29 -0.06 14.81 4.11
C GLU A 29 0.15 15.54 2.78
N VAL A 30 0.32 16.86 2.83
CA VAL A 30 0.54 17.69 1.64
C VAL A 30 1.89 17.36 0.99
N ALA A 31 2.98 17.33 1.78
CA ALA A 31 4.32 17.09 1.27
C ALA A 31 4.50 15.70 0.60
N LEU A 32 3.76 14.69 1.07
CA LEU A 32 3.88 13.32 0.58
C LEU A 32 2.88 13.00 -0.52
N TYR A 33 1.63 13.45 -0.43
CA TYR A 33 0.53 12.89 -1.23
C TYR A 33 -0.18 13.90 -2.14
N ASP A 34 0.10 15.20 -2.02
CA ASP A 34 -0.63 16.20 -2.82
C ASP A 34 -0.36 16.06 -4.32
N GLU A 35 -1.40 16.23 -5.14
CA GLU A 35 -1.30 16.14 -6.60
C GLU A 35 -0.44 17.26 -7.21
N ALA A 36 -0.27 18.39 -6.52
CA ALA A 36 0.64 19.49 -6.86
C ALA A 36 2.14 19.10 -6.72
N GLY A 37 2.40 17.81 -6.54
CA GLY A 37 3.74 17.24 -6.59
C GLY A 37 4.30 16.90 -5.22
N GLY A 38 3.47 16.33 -4.35
CA GLY A 38 3.93 15.53 -3.22
C GLY A 38 4.80 14.36 -3.69
N PHE A 39 5.63 13.86 -2.79
CA PHE A 39 6.65 12.86 -3.10
C PHE A 39 6.09 11.62 -3.83
N PHE A 40 5.04 11.00 -3.29
CA PHE A 40 4.45 9.78 -3.86
C PHE A 40 3.56 10.05 -5.08
N ALA A 41 2.97 11.25 -5.17
CA ALA A 41 2.14 11.64 -6.33
C ALA A 41 2.96 11.78 -7.63
N ARG A 42 4.26 12.11 -7.54
CA ARG A 42 5.15 12.23 -8.71
C ARG A 42 5.62 10.89 -9.31
N GLY A 43 5.03 9.77 -8.90
CA GLY A 43 5.49 8.43 -9.30
C GLY A 43 6.86 8.05 -8.73
N ARG A 44 7.32 8.77 -7.70
CA ARG A 44 8.49 8.34 -6.90
C ARG A 44 8.01 7.38 -5.83
N GLY A 45 8.57 6.18 -5.81
CA GLY A 45 8.13 5.10 -4.92
C GLY A 45 8.46 3.71 -5.48
N PRO A 46 7.99 2.64 -4.83
CA PRO A 46 8.40 1.25 -5.13
C PRO A 46 8.15 0.79 -6.58
N SER A 47 7.22 1.41 -7.31
CA SER A 47 6.89 1.09 -8.71
C SER A 47 7.53 2.00 -9.76
N GLY A 48 8.23 3.08 -9.37
CA GLY A 48 8.95 3.98 -10.28
C GLY A 48 10.43 3.59 -10.46
N ARG A 49 11.29 4.54 -10.91
CA ARG A 49 12.73 4.48 -10.60
C ARG A 49 12.85 4.56 -9.09
N SER A 50 12.76 3.42 -8.41
CA SER A 50 12.58 3.42 -6.97
C SER A 50 13.82 3.97 -6.29
N ASP A 51 13.64 5.05 -5.52
CA ASP A 51 14.69 5.60 -4.66
C ASP A 51 15.03 4.62 -3.51
N PHE A 52 14.18 3.62 -3.22
CA PHE A 52 14.38 2.62 -2.16
C PHE A 52 13.81 1.22 -2.49
N VAL A 53 14.51 0.16 -2.12
CA VAL A 53 14.03 -1.23 -2.27
C VAL A 53 13.47 -1.73 -0.93
N THR A 54 12.27 -2.31 -0.93
CA THR A 54 11.63 -2.87 0.27
C THR A 54 11.85 -4.37 0.39
N SER A 55 11.68 -4.95 1.59
CA SER A 55 11.93 -6.38 1.82
C SER A 55 11.15 -7.35 0.92
N PRO A 56 9.86 -7.12 0.58
CA PRO A 56 9.16 -7.96 -0.39
C PRO A 56 9.74 -7.89 -1.81
N GLU A 57 10.46 -6.82 -2.14
CA GLU A 57 11.06 -6.59 -3.46
C GLU A 57 12.46 -7.21 -3.59
N THR A 58 13.13 -7.57 -2.49
CA THR A 58 14.47 -8.19 -2.54
C THR A 58 14.44 -9.69 -2.84
N GLY A 59 13.33 -10.37 -2.54
CA GLY A 59 13.16 -11.80 -2.83
C GLY A 59 11.98 -12.43 -2.08
N SER A 60 11.63 -13.66 -2.47
CA SER A 60 10.45 -14.37 -1.94
C SER A 60 10.53 -14.70 -0.45
N LEU A 61 11.73 -14.87 0.13
CA LEU A 61 11.90 -15.40 1.49
C LEU A 61 11.11 -14.59 2.54
N PHE A 62 11.11 -13.27 2.44
CA PHE A 62 10.39 -12.41 3.37
C PHE A 62 8.88 -12.73 3.36
N GLY A 63 8.26 -12.77 2.19
CA GLY A 63 6.83 -13.07 2.05
C GLY A 63 6.46 -14.49 2.49
N LEU A 64 7.31 -15.48 2.20
CA LEU A 64 7.11 -16.85 2.67
C LEU A 64 7.11 -16.94 4.21
N MET A 65 8.00 -16.20 4.88
CA MET A 65 8.08 -16.19 6.34
C MET A 65 6.88 -15.47 6.97
N VAL A 66 6.42 -14.37 6.36
CA VAL A 66 5.18 -13.69 6.77
C VAL A 66 3.98 -14.61 6.61
N GLY A 67 3.88 -15.37 5.51
CA GLY A 67 2.80 -16.34 5.29
C GLY A 67 2.73 -17.40 6.39
N LYS A 68 3.88 -17.95 6.81
CA LYS A 68 3.97 -18.90 7.94
C LYS A 68 3.55 -18.31 9.27
N ALA A 69 3.90 -17.04 9.52
CA ALA A 69 3.47 -16.35 10.73
C ALA A 69 1.94 -16.17 10.76
N ILE A 70 1.35 -15.79 9.62
CA ILE A 70 -0.10 -15.68 9.46
C ILE A 70 -0.79 -17.03 9.66
N GLU A 71 -0.26 -18.11 9.08
CA GLU A 71 -0.77 -19.49 9.30
C GLU A 71 -0.80 -19.84 10.78
N SER A 72 0.30 -19.55 11.48
CA SER A 72 0.43 -19.84 12.91
C SER A 72 -0.60 -19.08 13.75
N LEU A 73 -0.89 -17.83 13.38
CA LEU A 73 -1.93 -17.02 14.02
C LEU A 73 -3.33 -17.56 13.74
N TRP A 74 -3.61 -17.97 12.50
CA TRP A 74 -4.87 -18.58 12.11
C TRP A 74 -5.14 -19.90 12.87
N LEU A 75 -4.13 -20.78 12.96
CA LEU A 75 -4.20 -22.01 13.76
C LEU A 75 -4.44 -21.73 15.24
N ALA A 76 -3.74 -20.73 15.80
CA ALA A 76 -3.90 -20.34 17.21
C ALA A 76 -5.31 -19.80 17.52
N GLN A 77 -6.03 -19.30 16.51
CA GLN A 77 -7.42 -18.85 16.63
C GLN A 77 -8.44 -19.98 16.37
N GLY A 78 -7.99 -21.24 16.26
CA GLY A 78 -8.88 -22.38 16.06
C GLY A 78 -9.29 -22.61 14.62
N SER A 79 -8.48 -22.14 13.66
CA SER A 79 -8.68 -22.39 12.23
C SER A 79 -10.04 -21.90 11.69
N PRO A 80 -10.42 -20.62 11.91
CA PRO A 80 -11.69 -20.10 11.43
C PRO A 80 -11.84 -20.23 9.91
N GLU A 81 -13.06 -20.44 9.44
CA GLU A 81 -13.36 -20.57 7.99
C GLU A 81 -13.25 -19.24 7.22
N ASP A 82 -13.29 -18.10 7.93
CA ASP A 82 -13.09 -16.76 7.39
C ASP A 82 -12.05 -16.02 8.24
N PHE A 83 -10.94 -15.64 7.61
CA PHE A 83 -9.80 -15.03 8.26
C PHE A 83 -9.28 -13.86 7.43
N ALA A 84 -9.59 -12.64 7.87
CA ALA A 84 -9.16 -11.42 7.19
C ALA A 84 -7.67 -11.13 7.45
N VAL A 85 -6.94 -10.85 6.38
CA VAL A 85 -5.56 -10.32 6.45
C VAL A 85 -5.56 -8.95 5.77
N ILE A 86 -5.26 -7.90 6.53
CA ILE A 86 -5.24 -6.52 6.02
C ILE A 86 -3.80 -6.04 5.90
N GLU A 87 -3.40 -5.64 4.70
CA GLU A 87 -2.07 -5.09 4.40
C GLU A 87 -2.18 -3.61 4.04
N ALA A 88 -1.78 -2.74 4.97
CA ALA A 88 -1.74 -1.30 4.75
C ALA A 88 -0.45 -0.89 4.01
N GLY A 89 -0.59 -0.11 2.94
CA GLY A 89 0.53 0.28 2.07
C GLY A 89 1.06 -0.90 1.27
N ALA A 90 0.16 -1.70 0.69
CA ALA A 90 0.49 -2.96 0.02
C ALA A 90 1.39 -2.81 -1.22
N GLY A 91 1.61 -1.59 -1.70
CA GLY A 91 2.59 -1.31 -2.76
C GLY A 91 2.23 -2.05 -4.05
N SER A 92 3.17 -2.82 -4.58
CA SER A 92 2.99 -3.64 -5.79
C SER A 92 2.11 -4.88 -5.58
N GLY A 93 1.74 -5.21 -4.34
CA GLY A 93 1.05 -6.45 -3.98
C GLY A 93 1.97 -7.68 -3.93
N ARG A 94 3.29 -7.51 -4.03
CA ARG A 94 4.23 -8.65 -3.99
C ARG A 94 4.16 -9.42 -2.68
N LEU A 95 4.04 -8.74 -1.53
CA LEU A 95 3.95 -9.43 -0.24
C LEU A 95 2.71 -10.33 -0.20
N CYS A 96 1.52 -9.76 -0.46
CA CYS A 96 0.28 -10.51 -0.63
C CYS A 96 0.45 -11.72 -1.57
N ARG A 97 1.06 -11.53 -2.75
CA ARG A 97 1.30 -12.62 -3.69
C ARG A 97 2.14 -13.74 -3.08
N GLU A 98 3.24 -13.41 -2.42
CA GLU A 98 4.14 -14.40 -1.83
C GLU A 98 3.49 -15.11 -0.64
N VAL A 99 2.73 -14.41 0.22
CA VAL A 99 1.91 -15.01 1.29
C VAL A 99 0.90 -16.00 0.70
N LEU A 100 0.16 -15.60 -0.34
CA LEU A 100 -0.81 -16.50 -0.99
C LEU A 100 -0.14 -17.62 -1.79
N ARG A 101 1.16 -17.55 -2.10
CA ARG A 101 1.92 -18.63 -2.75
C ARG A 101 2.46 -19.66 -1.77
N SER A 102 2.86 -19.25 -0.56
CA SER A 102 3.51 -20.15 0.40
C SER A 102 2.55 -21.21 0.93
N GLU A 103 1.25 -20.94 0.90
CA GLU A 103 0.31 -21.69 1.72
C GLU A 103 -0.55 -22.67 0.93
N ARG A 104 -0.93 -23.78 1.56
CA ARG A 104 -1.87 -24.76 1.01
C ARG A 104 -2.99 -25.13 1.98
N GLY A 105 -2.77 -24.98 3.30
CA GLY A 105 -3.71 -25.41 4.34
C GLY A 105 -4.86 -24.43 4.61
N PHE A 106 -4.61 -23.12 4.59
CA PHE A 106 -5.60 -22.10 4.99
C PHE A 106 -5.98 -21.12 3.89
N ARG A 107 -5.50 -21.33 2.65
CA ARG A 107 -5.78 -20.42 1.52
C ARG A 107 -7.26 -20.20 1.26
N SER A 108 -8.09 -21.21 1.48
CA SER A 108 -9.55 -21.10 1.32
C SER A 108 -10.21 -20.26 2.40
N ALA A 109 -9.57 -20.11 3.56
CA ALA A 109 -10.09 -19.32 4.68
C ALA A 109 -9.64 -17.85 4.63
N ILE A 110 -8.51 -17.55 3.95
CA ILE A 110 -8.00 -16.18 3.90
C ILE A 110 -8.89 -15.32 2.99
N ASN A 111 -9.32 -14.18 3.53
CA ASN A 111 -9.75 -13.03 2.76
C ASN A 111 -8.66 -11.95 2.87
N TYR A 112 -7.86 -11.75 1.81
CA TYR A 112 -6.74 -10.81 1.85
C TYR A 112 -7.17 -9.45 1.33
N ILE A 113 -6.96 -8.40 2.11
CA ILE A 113 -7.36 -7.03 1.79
C ILE A 113 -6.10 -6.19 1.69
N THR A 114 -5.79 -5.70 0.49
CA THR A 114 -4.73 -4.71 0.30
C THR A 114 -5.32 -3.31 0.39
N VAL A 115 -4.67 -2.42 1.13
CA VAL A 115 -5.04 -1.01 1.24
C VAL A 115 -3.90 -0.18 0.66
N GLU A 116 -4.15 0.48 -0.47
CA GLU A 116 -3.13 1.24 -1.19
C GLU A 116 -3.72 2.52 -1.78
N ARG A 117 -3.21 3.67 -1.33
CA ARG A 117 -3.68 5.00 -1.73
C ARG A 117 -3.34 5.34 -3.18
N SER A 118 -2.21 4.85 -3.69
CA SER A 118 -1.77 5.13 -5.06
C SER A 118 -2.57 4.33 -6.09
N GLU A 119 -3.29 5.03 -6.97
CA GLU A 119 -4.02 4.39 -8.07
C GLU A 119 -3.10 3.59 -8.99
N ALA A 120 -1.94 4.14 -9.33
CA ALA A 120 -0.96 3.45 -10.17
C ALA A 120 -0.50 2.13 -9.53
N LEU A 121 -0.29 2.11 -8.21
CA LEU A 121 0.07 0.88 -7.50
C LEU A 121 -1.10 -0.11 -7.42
N ARG A 122 -2.34 0.36 -7.23
CA ARG A 122 -3.53 -0.51 -7.33
C ARG A 122 -3.68 -1.15 -8.71
N GLN A 123 -3.35 -0.43 -9.79
CA GLN A 123 -3.33 -1.01 -11.14
C GLN A 123 -2.26 -2.10 -11.28
N VAL A 124 -1.04 -1.87 -10.76
CA VAL A 124 0.01 -2.91 -10.69
C VAL A 124 -0.43 -4.12 -9.87
N GLN A 125 -1.18 -3.91 -8.78
CA GLN A 125 -1.74 -4.98 -7.98
C GLN A 125 -2.77 -5.80 -8.77
N ALA A 126 -3.63 -5.17 -9.57
CA ALA A 126 -4.60 -5.89 -10.39
C ALA A 126 -3.92 -6.90 -11.34
N GLU A 127 -2.76 -6.54 -11.90
CA GLU A 127 -1.95 -7.47 -12.70
C GLU A 127 -1.26 -8.54 -11.83
N THR A 128 -0.67 -8.12 -10.70
CA THR A 128 0.10 -9.01 -9.80
C THR A 128 -0.79 -10.05 -9.11
N LEU A 129 -2.03 -9.69 -8.82
CA LEU A 129 -2.97 -10.42 -7.96
C LEU A 129 -4.21 -10.93 -8.71
N GLY A 130 -4.39 -10.60 -10.00
CA GLY A 130 -5.62 -10.87 -10.75
C GLY A 130 -6.03 -12.35 -10.86
N ARG A 131 -5.16 -13.30 -10.50
CA ARG A 131 -5.47 -14.73 -10.44
C ARG A 131 -6.03 -15.20 -9.09
N TYR A 132 -6.04 -14.36 -8.06
CA TYR A 132 -6.50 -14.70 -6.72
C TYR A 132 -7.91 -14.14 -6.53
N SER A 133 -8.89 -15.02 -6.37
CA SER A 133 -10.30 -14.63 -6.19
C SER A 133 -10.64 -14.16 -4.78
N ASN A 134 -9.75 -14.42 -3.81
CA ASN A 134 -9.90 -14.08 -2.39
C ASN A 134 -9.06 -12.85 -1.99
N VAL A 135 -8.87 -11.92 -2.92
CA VAL A 135 -8.15 -10.67 -2.71
C VAL A 135 -9.06 -9.49 -3.04
N SER A 136 -9.15 -8.55 -2.11
CA SER A 136 -9.80 -7.25 -2.32
C SER A 136 -8.74 -6.15 -2.33
N ILE A 137 -8.79 -5.26 -3.32
CA ILE A 137 -7.88 -4.12 -3.44
C ILE A 137 -8.68 -2.85 -3.14
N LEU A 138 -8.33 -2.16 -2.05
CA LEU A 138 -9.00 -0.96 -1.57
C LEU A 138 -8.08 0.26 -1.61
N ALA A 139 -8.67 1.44 -1.82
CA ALA A 139 -7.94 2.71 -1.74
C ALA A 139 -7.75 3.17 -0.28
N ASP A 140 -8.70 2.83 0.58
CA ASP A 140 -8.70 3.11 2.02
C ASP A 140 -9.52 2.04 2.75
N LEU A 141 -9.43 2.00 4.08
CA LEU A 141 -10.31 1.17 4.89
C LEU A 141 -11.73 1.75 4.91
N PRO A 142 -12.77 0.90 4.85
CA PRO A 142 -14.14 1.35 5.06
C PRO A 142 -14.35 1.86 6.50
N ASP A 143 -15.28 2.80 6.66
CA ASP A 143 -15.72 3.33 7.96
C ASP A 143 -16.38 2.27 8.87
#